data_AF-A0A925I0D1-F1
#
_entry.id   AF-A0A925I0D1-F1
#
_cell.length_a   1.000
_cell.length_b   1.000
_cell.length_c   1.000
_cell.angle_alpha   90.00
_cell.angle_beta   90.00
_cell.angle_gamma   90.00
#
_symmetry.space_group_name_H-M   'P 1'
#
loop_
_entity.id
_entity.type
_entity.pdbx_description
1 polymer ?
#
loop_
_entity_poly.entity_id
_entity_poly.type
_entity_poly.pdbx_seq_one_letter_code
_entity_poly.pdbx_strand_id
1 'polypeptide(L)'
;MGDPTDFVKDDEPEADGLDGHQPHLPDVKDAAVSPALTVGTIWGEVCAVLSIGVVPYILYAGISLRLPPSDPLPYWLDAIQATVMSGCTIFVTLYLIYRSGEPWGSFGITRPSVADVLLGIALLLAHAAFGFCFDFVAWRIGATSDHQFPWLEQTADYGLMVLKVGVSAFSEELVTRAYLITRFESLLRSRGAAVLLPAALFGTYHGYQGVAGMVFWMAVGLMYGMAFLLLRRIWPLAIAHTLYNIWWQLAT
;
A
#
# COMPACT_ATOMS: atom_id res chain seq x y z
N MET A 1 94.46 -12.78 -31.37
CA MET A 1 93.03 -13.15 -31.32
C MET A 1 92.76 -13.53 -29.88
N GLY A 2 92.24 -12.58 -29.09
CA GLY A 2 91.92 -12.78 -27.67
C GLY A 2 90.42 -13.02 -27.52
N ASP A 3 90.09 -14.02 -26.69
CA ASP A 3 88.76 -14.53 -26.41
C ASP A 3 88.06 -13.69 -25.32
N PRO A 4 86.80 -13.23 -25.50
CA PRO A 4 86.10 -12.39 -24.55
C PRO A 4 84.99 -13.14 -23.81
N THR A 5 85.20 -13.53 -22.54
CA THR A 5 84.11 -13.78 -21.58
C THR A 5 84.57 -13.63 -20.12
N ASP A 6 84.56 -12.41 -19.60
CA ASP A 6 84.48 -12.15 -18.15
C ASP A 6 83.27 -11.24 -17.92
N PHE A 7 82.13 -11.85 -17.60
CA PHE A 7 80.95 -11.14 -17.13
C PHE A 7 80.96 -11.14 -15.60
N VAL A 8 81.07 -9.93 -15.07
CA VAL A 8 80.93 -9.49 -13.69
C VAL A 8 79.68 -10.11 -13.04
N LYS A 9 79.87 -10.71 -11.86
CA LYS A 9 78.78 -10.98 -10.91
C LYS A 9 78.57 -9.71 -10.09
N ASP A 10 77.48 -8.99 -10.34
CA ASP A 10 77.02 -7.91 -9.48
C ASP A 10 76.03 -8.47 -8.44
N ASP A 11 76.25 -8.07 -7.19
CA ASP A 11 75.55 -8.45 -5.98
C ASP A 11 74.04 -8.08 -6.03
N GLU A 12 73.17 -9.03 -5.69
CA GLU A 12 71.76 -8.73 -5.41
C GLU A 12 71.62 -8.06 -4.02
N PRO A 13 70.82 -6.99 -3.88
CA PRO A 13 70.56 -6.38 -2.59
C PRO A 13 69.54 -7.21 -1.78
N GLU A 14 69.83 -7.40 -0.49
CA GLU A 14 68.93 -7.98 0.52
C GLU A 14 67.54 -7.35 0.47
N ALA A 15 66.52 -8.18 0.24
CA ALA A 15 65.12 -7.79 0.34
C ALA A 15 64.75 -7.60 1.82
N ASP A 16 64.66 -6.34 2.21
CA ASP A 16 64.22 -5.89 3.53
C ASP A 16 62.80 -6.40 3.82
N GLY A 17 62.63 -6.97 5.02
CA GLY A 17 61.41 -7.64 5.45
C GLY A 17 60.25 -6.66 5.59
N LEU A 18 59.33 -6.67 4.63
CA LEU A 18 58.03 -6.06 4.79
C LEU A 18 57.11 -7.05 5.53
N ASP A 19 57.11 -6.90 6.86
CA ASP A 19 56.14 -7.53 7.75
C ASP A 19 54.72 -7.35 7.20
N GLY A 20 54.10 -8.46 6.84
CA GLY A 20 52.75 -8.53 6.30
C GLY A 20 51.71 -8.17 7.36
N HIS A 21 51.52 -6.89 7.63
CA HIS A 21 50.32 -6.39 8.28
C HIS A 21 49.24 -6.17 7.21
N GLN A 22 48.62 -7.27 6.79
CA GLN A 22 47.34 -7.21 6.06
C GLN A 22 46.33 -6.53 7.00
N PRO A 23 45.68 -5.42 6.61
CA PRO A 23 44.60 -4.85 7.40
C PRO A 23 43.51 -5.91 7.53
N HIS A 24 43.26 -6.37 8.77
CA HIS A 24 42.11 -7.20 9.08
C HIS A 24 40.84 -6.44 8.71
N LEU A 25 40.30 -6.72 7.52
CA LEU A 25 38.95 -6.32 7.16
C LEU A 25 38.01 -7.05 8.12
N PRO A 26 37.11 -6.34 8.82
CA PRO A 26 36.19 -6.97 9.74
C PRO A 26 35.37 -8.03 8.99
N ASP A 27 35.27 -9.20 9.60
CA ASP A 27 34.58 -10.37 9.05
C ASP A 27 33.13 -9.95 8.73
N VAL A 28 32.69 -10.12 7.48
CA VAL A 28 31.37 -9.71 6.97
C VAL A 28 30.21 -10.39 7.75
N LYS A 29 30.53 -11.35 8.62
CA LYS A 29 29.61 -12.07 9.49
C LYS A 29 29.08 -11.24 10.67
N ASP A 30 29.72 -10.13 11.02
CA ASP A 30 29.27 -9.24 12.09
C ASP A 30 28.46 -8.03 11.58
N ALA A 31 27.86 -8.14 10.38
CA ALA A 31 26.79 -7.22 9.98
C ALA A 31 25.67 -7.30 11.01
N ALA A 32 25.72 -6.40 12.00
CA ALA A 32 24.80 -6.33 13.12
C ALA A 32 23.37 -6.45 12.58
N VAL A 33 22.72 -7.57 12.88
CA VAL A 33 21.29 -7.74 12.63
C VAL A 33 20.63 -6.61 13.39
N SER A 34 20.11 -5.62 12.68
CA SER A 34 19.40 -4.51 13.30
C SER A 34 18.36 -5.08 14.27
N PRO A 35 18.32 -4.63 15.53
CA PRO A 35 17.40 -5.18 16.51
C PRO A 35 15.98 -5.04 15.98
N ALA A 36 15.20 -6.11 16.10
CA ALA A 36 13.79 -6.10 15.70
C ALA A 36 13.06 -4.92 16.38
N LEU A 37 12.17 -4.27 15.63
CA LEU A 37 11.43 -3.12 16.14
C LEU A 37 10.69 -3.47 17.44
N THR A 38 10.73 -2.55 18.41
CA THR A 38 9.96 -2.70 19.65
C THR A 38 8.47 -2.55 19.36
N VAL A 39 7.61 -3.16 20.19
CA VAL A 39 6.14 -3.00 20.09
C VAL A 39 5.73 -1.52 20.13
N GLY A 40 6.37 -0.72 20.97
CA GLY A 40 6.11 0.72 21.05
C GLY A 40 6.46 1.45 19.75
N THR A 41 7.57 1.08 19.11
CA THR A 41 7.97 1.63 17.80
C THR A 41 6.94 1.28 16.73
N ILE A 42 6.48 0.02 16.68
CA ILE A 42 5.47 -0.42 15.71
C ILE A 42 4.15 0.34 15.90
N TRP A 43 3.67 0.54 17.14
CA TRP A 43 2.50 1.38 17.39
C TRP A 43 2.71 2.84 16.94
N GLY A 44 3.90 3.40 17.15
CA GLY A 44 4.24 4.73 16.63
C GLY A 44 4.15 4.81 15.11
N GLU A 45 4.67 3.81 14.39
CA GLU A 45 4.55 3.74 12.93
C GLU A 45 3.09 3.56 12.48
N VAL A 46 2.30 2.72 13.17
CA VAL A 46 0.86 2.57 12.92
C VAL A 46 0.14 3.90 13.09
N CYS A 47 0.39 4.63 14.18
CA CYS A 47 -0.20 5.95 14.40
C CYS A 47 0.19 6.95 13.29
N ALA A 48 1.43 6.90 12.80
CA ALA A 48 1.88 7.76 11.71
C ALA A 48 1.20 7.42 10.37
N VAL A 49 0.98 6.14 10.06
CA VAL A 49 0.21 5.74 8.88
C VAL A 49 -1.26 6.12 9.02
N LEU A 50 -1.87 5.91 10.19
CA LEU A 50 -3.26 6.28 10.44
C LEU A 50 -3.47 7.80 10.34
N SER A 51 -2.53 8.62 10.81
CA SER A 51 -2.68 10.08 10.81
C SER A 51 -2.73 10.70 9.41
N ILE A 52 -2.13 10.04 8.41
CA ILE A 52 -2.13 10.52 7.02
C ILE A 52 -3.09 9.74 6.12
N GLY A 53 -3.22 8.43 6.31
CA GLY A 53 -3.98 7.54 5.43
C GLY A 53 -5.40 7.22 5.88
N VAL A 54 -5.81 7.64 7.09
CA VAL A 54 -7.07 7.21 7.71
C VAL A 54 -7.81 8.37 8.38
N VAL A 55 -7.18 9.01 9.36
CA VAL A 55 -7.78 10.06 10.18
C VAL A 55 -8.36 11.21 9.35
N PRO A 56 -7.66 11.74 8.32
CA PRO A 56 -8.21 12.82 7.50
C PRO A 56 -9.52 12.44 6.81
N TYR A 57 -9.65 11.20 6.33
CA TYR A 57 -10.86 10.69 5.66
C TYR A 57 -12.03 10.51 6.64
N ILE A 58 -11.77 9.99 7.84
CA ILE A 58 -12.79 9.89 8.91
C ILE A 58 -13.28 11.29 9.30
N LEU A 59 -12.36 12.23 9.49
CA LEU A 59 -12.71 13.61 9.83
C LEU A 59 -13.53 14.26 8.73
N TYR A 60 -13.11 14.11 7.47
CA TYR A 60 -13.87 14.58 6.32
C TYR A 60 -15.28 13.99 6.29
N ALA A 61 -15.42 12.68 6.44
CA ALA A 61 -16.72 12.00 6.48
C ALA A 61 -17.62 12.49 7.63
N GLY A 62 -17.05 12.72 8.81
CA GLY A 62 -17.81 13.24 9.96
C GLY A 62 -18.21 14.72 9.83
N ILE A 63 -17.41 15.52 9.13
CA ILE A 63 -17.69 16.93 8.84
C ILE A 63 -18.75 17.05 7.74
N SER A 64 -18.64 16.26 6.67
CA SER A 64 -19.56 16.32 5.53
C SER A 64 -21.01 15.97 5.91
N LEU A 65 -21.21 15.13 6.93
CA LEU A 65 -22.53 14.85 7.50
C LEU A 65 -23.20 16.05 8.19
N ARG A 66 -22.45 17.12 8.48
CA ARG A 66 -22.96 18.33 9.19
C ARG A 66 -22.99 19.58 8.34
N LEU A 67 -22.33 19.56 7.18
CA LEU A 67 -22.25 20.71 6.29
C LEU A 67 -23.24 20.53 5.13
N PRO A 68 -23.85 21.62 4.63
CA PRO A 68 -24.58 21.55 3.37
C PRO A 68 -23.64 21.12 2.24
N PRO A 69 -24.16 20.45 1.20
CA PRO A 69 -23.36 20.11 0.02
C PRO A 69 -22.69 21.37 -0.54
N SER A 70 -21.37 21.31 -0.73
CA SER A 70 -20.62 22.35 -1.44
C SER A 70 -20.59 22.05 -2.93
N ASP A 71 -20.47 23.08 -3.75
CA ASP A 71 -20.19 22.89 -5.17
C ASP A 71 -18.91 22.05 -5.34
N PRO A 72 -18.92 21.03 -6.21
CA PRO A 72 -17.75 20.21 -6.44
C PRO A 72 -16.63 21.06 -7.05
N LEU A 73 -15.38 20.71 -6.71
CA LEU A 73 -14.23 21.28 -7.41
C LEU A 73 -14.26 20.87 -8.89
N PRO A 74 -13.66 21.67 -9.79
CA PRO A 74 -13.38 21.22 -11.14
C PRO A 74 -12.63 19.88 -11.12
N TYR A 75 -13.03 18.95 -11.98
CA TYR A 75 -12.56 17.56 -11.93
C TYR A 75 -11.03 17.43 -11.91
N TRP A 76 -10.33 18.20 -12.74
CA TRP A 76 -8.86 18.17 -12.80
C TRP A 76 -8.20 18.56 -11.47
N LEU A 77 -8.80 19.49 -10.72
CA LEU A 77 -8.26 19.95 -9.44
C LEU A 77 -8.50 18.91 -8.35
N ASP A 78 -9.70 18.33 -8.31
CA ASP A 78 -10.02 17.19 -7.45
C ASP A 78 -9.09 15.99 -7.73
N ALA A 79 -8.87 15.66 -9.00
CA ALA A 79 -7.96 14.61 -9.42
C ALA A 79 -6.52 14.85 -8.97
N ILE A 80 -5.99 16.07 -9.14
CA ILE A 80 -4.65 16.43 -8.66
C ILE A 80 -4.59 16.32 -7.14
N GLN A 81 -5.55 16.89 -6.42
CA GLN A 81 -5.57 16.88 -4.97
C GLN A 81 -5.58 15.45 -4.42
N ALA A 82 -6.50 14.61 -4.91
CA ALA A 82 -6.58 13.20 -4.50
C ALA A 82 -5.29 12.44 -4.82
N THR A 83 -4.75 12.60 -6.03
CA THR A 83 -3.49 11.94 -6.45
C THR A 83 -2.32 12.34 -5.54
N VAL A 84 -2.19 13.62 -5.20
CA VAL A 84 -1.12 14.12 -4.33
C VAL A 84 -1.26 13.56 -2.91
N MET A 85 -2.46 13.61 -2.33
CA MET A 85 -2.70 13.11 -0.96
C MET A 85 -2.47 11.60 -0.85
N SER A 86 -2.95 10.82 -1.82
CA SER A 86 -2.68 9.39 -1.92
C SER A 86 -1.20 9.11 -2.14
N GLY A 87 -0.52 9.90 -2.98
CA GLY A 87 0.93 9.82 -3.20
C GLY A 87 1.75 10.06 -1.93
N CYS A 88 1.42 11.07 -1.14
CA CYS A 88 2.04 11.33 0.17
C CYS A 88 1.83 10.16 1.14
N THR A 89 0.61 9.62 1.18
CA THR A 89 0.26 8.45 2.01
C THR A 89 1.05 7.21 1.60
N ILE A 90 1.15 6.95 0.29
CA ILE A 90 1.97 5.86 -0.27
C ILE A 90 3.43 6.05 0.14
N PHE A 91 3.99 7.24 -0.06
CA PHE A 91 5.38 7.54 0.25
C PHE A 91 5.69 7.27 1.73
N VAL A 92 4.89 7.83 2.66
CA VAL A 92 5.09 7.62 4.10
C VAL A 92 4.99 6.13 4.45
N THR A 93 3.97 5.43 3.94
CA THR A 93 3.76 4.02 4.25
C THR A 93 4.92 3.15 3.74
N LEU A 94 5.36 3.35 2.48
CA LEU A 94 6.50 2.62 1.92
C LEU A 94 7.81 2.97 2.63
N TYR A 95 8.00 4.22 3.03
CA TYR A 95 9.16 4.64 3.82
C TYR A 95 9.19 3.95 5.20
N LEU A 96 8.04 3.82 5.86
CA LEU A 96 7.93 3.11 7.14
C LEU A 96 8.11 1.59 6.99
N ILE A 97 7.68 1.00 5.87
CA ILE A 97 8.00 -0.39 5.54
C ILE A 97 9.51 -0.54 5.31
N TYR A 98 10.11 0.31 4.49
CA TYR A 98 11.54 0.27 4.18
C TYR A 98 12.42 0.40 5.43
N ARG A 99 12.16 1.40 6.28
CA ARG A 99 12.95 1.63 7.51
C ARG A 99 12.85 0.49 8.51
N SER A 100 11.79 -0.33 8.45
CA SER A 100 11.57 -1.42 9.39
C SER A 100 12.58 -2.56 9.22
N GLY A 101 13.22 -2.64 8.04
CA GLY A 101 14.14 -3.73 7.69
C GLY A 101 13.45 -5.06 7.38
N GLU A 102 12.12 -5.12 7.46
CA GLU A 102 11.35 -6.31 7.10
C GLU A 102 11.24 -6.46 5.58
N PRO A 103 11.19 -7.70 5.06
CA PRO A 103 11.09 -7.91 3.63
C PRO A 103 9.75 -7.38 3.10
N TRP A 104 9.79 -6.72 1.94
CA TRP A 104 8.61 -6.21 1.23
C TRP A 104 7.49 -7.27 1.06
N GLY A 105 7.88 -8.54 0.90
CA GLY A 105 6.95 -9.67 0.80
C GLY A 105 6.09 -9.90 2.04
N SER A 106 6.52 -9.51 3.24
CA SER A 106 5.70 -9.58 4.47
C SER A 106 4.47 -8.68 4.39
N PHE A 107 4.58 -7.58 3.64
CA PHE A 107 3.51 -6.63 3.35
C PHE A 107 2.79 -6.97 2.02
N GLY A 108 3.10 -8.12 1.40
CA GLY A 108 2.54 -8.52 0.11
C GLY A 108 2.99 -7.65 -1.07
N ILE A 109 4.08 -6.89 -0.91
CA ILE A 109 4.70 -6.11 -1.97
C ILE A 109 5.71 -7.02 -2.67
N THR A 110 5.24 -7.72 -3.69
CA THR A 110 6.03 -8.62 -4.54
C THR A 110 6.04 -8.12 -5.98
N ARG A 111 6.80 -8.76 -6.88
CA ARG A 111 6.72 -8.42 -8.32
C ARG A 111 5.30 -8.74 -8.86
N PRO A 112 4.66 -7.83 -9.62
CA PRO A 112 3.40 -8.12 -10.30
C PRO A 112 3.54 -9.27 -11.29
N SER A 113 2.44 -9.98 -11.53
CA SER A 113 2.35 -11.10 -12.46
C SER A 113 0.99 -11.11 -13.16
N VAL A 114 0.88 -11.86 -14.27
CA VAL A 114 -0.41 -12.02 -14.98
C VAL A 114 -1.47 -12.67 -14.09
N ALA A 115 -1.07 -13.55 -13.16
CA ALA A 115 -1.98 -14.13 -12.19
C ALA A 115 -2.63 -13.06 -11.30
N ASP A 116 -1.94 -11.96 -11.02
CA ASP A 116 -2.52 -10.86 -10.23
C ASP A 116 -3.65 -10.15 -10.99
N VAL A 117 -3.55 -10.06 -12.32
CA VAL A 117 -4.62 -9.51 -13.17
C VAL A 117 -5.84 -10.42 -13.13
N LEU A 118 -5.66 -11.74 -13.29
CA LEU A 118 -6.75 -12.71 -13.25
C LEU A 118 -7.43 -12.75 -11.88
N LEU A 119 -6.65 -12.75 -10.80
CA LEU A 119 -7.16 -12.69 -9.44
C LEU A 119 -7.86 -11.35 -9.17
N GLY A 120 -7.35 -10.24 -9.71
CA GLY A 120 -7.99 -8.94 -9.61
C GLY A 120 -9.34 -8.89 -10.33
N ILE A 121 -9.45 -9.49 -11.52
CA ILE A 121 -10.73 -9.63 -12.23
C ILE A 121 -11.70 -10.51 -11.43
N ALA A 122 -11.23 -11.64 -10.87
CA ALA A 122 -12.07 -12.50 -10.05
C ALA A 122 -12.59 -11.77 -8.78
N LEU A 123 -11.72 -11.01 -8.11
CA LEU A 123 -12.10 -10.18 -6.96
C LEU A 123 -13.09 -9.07 -7.35
N LEU A 124 -12.89 -8.42 -8.50
CA LEU A 124 -13.82 -7.43 -9.04
C LEU A 124 -15.21 -8.04 -9.26
N LEU A 125 -15.29 -9.21 -9.90
CA LEU A 125 -16.56 -9.90 -10.14
C LEU A 125 -17.24 -10.32 -8.84
N ALA A 126 -16.47 -10.80 -7.86
CA ALA A 126 -16.99 -11.11 -6.52
C ALA A 126 -17.53 -9.86 -5.81
N HIS A 127 -16.81 -8.74 -5.91
CA HIS A 127 -17.24 -7.45 -5.36
C HIS A 127 -18.53 -6.96 -6.05
N ALA A 128 -18.59 -6.95 -7.38
CA ALA A 128 -19.78 -6.54 -8.12
C ALA A 128 -21.00 -7.40 -7.79
N ALA A 129 -20.82 -8.73 -7.69
CA ALA A 129 -21.88 -9.64 -7.28
C ALA A 129 -22.34 -9.38 -5.84
N PHE A 130 -21.40 -9.11 -4.93
CA PHE A 130 -21.72 -8.72 -3.56
C PHE A 130 -22.51 -7.41 -3.50
N GLY A 131 -22.08 -6.38 -4.25
CA GLY A 131 -22.80 -5.11 -4.41
C GLY A 131 -24.24 -5.31 -4.86
N PHE A 132 -24.44 -6.07 -5.95
CA PHE A 132 -25.78 -6.40 -6.43
C PHE A 132 -26.65 -7.09 -5.37
N CYS A 133 -26.10 -8.07 -4.65
CA CYS A 133 -26.82 -8.75 -3.57
C CYS A 133 -27.16 -7.81 -2.42
N PHE A 134 -26.23 -6.91 -2.05
CA PHE A 134 -26.44 -5.94 -0.99
C PHE A 134 -27.57 -4.97 -1.34
N ASP A 135 -27.52 -4.39 -2.54
CA ASP A 135 -28.55 -3.47 -3.04
C ASP A 135 -29.90 -4.16 -3.18
N PHE A 136 -29.91 -5.41 -3.65
CA PHE A 136 -31.13 -6.21 -3.70
C PHE A 136 -31.76 -6.38 -2.31
N VAL A 137 -30.98 -6.73 -1.29
CA VAL A 137 -31.48 -6.86 0.08
C VAL A 137 -31.96 -5.50 0.61
N ALA A 138 -31.19 -4.44 0.42
CA ALA A 138 -31.53 -3.08 0.83
C ALA A 138 -32.86 -2.62 0.23
N TRP A 139 -33.06 -2.88 -1.07
CA TRP A 139 -34.33 -2.64 -1.77
C TRP A 139 -35.48 -3.44 -1.16
N ARG A 140 -35.28 -4.74 -0.87
CA ARG A 140 -36.31 -5.61 -0.29
C ARG A 140 -36.80 -5.17 1.10
N ILE A 141 -35.95 -4.48 1.86
CA ILE A 141 -36.29 -3.99 3.21
C ILE A 141 -36.62 -2.48 3.24
N GLY A 142 -36.67 -1.81 2.08
CA GLY A 142 -36.97 -0.38 1.97
C GLY A 142 -35.86 0.54 2.45
N ALA A 143 -34.62 0.06 2.50
CA ALA A 143 -33.44 0.82 2.94
C ALA A 143 -32.65 1.35 1.73
N THR A 144 -33.29 2.10 0.83
CA THR A 144 -32.61 2.68 -0.35
C THR A 144 -31.81 3.92 0.02
N SER A 145 -30.58 4.02 -0.46
CA SER A 145 -29.73 5.20 -0.35
C SER A 145 -29.51 5.83 -1.72
N ASP A 146 -29.90 7.10 -1.88
CA ASP A 146 -29.56 7.90 -3.05
C ASP A 146 -28.11 8.40 -2.90
N HIS A 147 -27.19 7.87 -3.70
CA HIS A 147 -25.83 8.38 -3.79
C HIS A 147 -25.51 8.74 -5.23
N GLN A 148 -25.18 10.00 -5.47
CA GLN A 148 -24.72 10.51 -6.77
C GLN A 148 -23.30 11.07 -6.61
N PHE A 149 -22.40 10.67 -7.51
CA PHE A 149 -21.08 11.29 -7.63
C PHE A 149 -21.11 12.41 -8.69
N PRO A 150 -20.15 13.35 -8.65
CA PRO A 150 -19.99 14.34 -9.70
C PRO A 150 -19.68 13.68 -11.05
N TRP A 151 -20.31 14.18 -12.11
CA TRP A 151 -20.23 13.62 -13.47
C TRP A 151 -18.90 13.95 -14.15
N LEU A 152 -18.44 13.05 -15.05
CA LEU A 152 -17.34 13.36 -15.96
C LEU A 152 -17.82 14.38 -17.00
N GLU A 153 -17.23 15.58 -17.01
CA GLU A 153 -17.68 16.67 -17.89
C GLU A 153 -17.03 16.63 -19.30
N GLN A 154 -15.81 16.08 -19.44
CA GLN A 154 -15.05 16.11 -20.70
C GLN A 154 -14.20 14.85 -20.95
N THR A 155 -13.96 14.52 -22.22
CA THR A 155 -13.17 13.34 -22.64
C THR A 155 -11.68 13.42 -22.33
N ALA A 156 -11.12 14.62 -22.12
CA ALA A 156 -9.73 14.81 -21.71
C ALA A 156 -9.47 14.31 -20.27
N ASP A 157 -10.52 14.07 -19.48
CA ASP A 157 -10.42 13.72 -18.06
C ASP A 157 -10.20 12.23 -17.81
N TYR A 158 -10.32 11.36 -18.82
CA TYR A 158 -10.13 9.91 -18.62
C TYR A 158 -8.71 9.55 -18.16
N GLY A 159 -7.69 10.25 -18.65
CA GLY A 159 -6.32 10.03 -18.21
C GLY A 159 -6.12 10.42 -16.73
N LEU A 160 -6.65 11.58 -16.35
CA LEU A 160 -6.64 12.05 -14.97
C LEU A 160 -7.48 11.15 -14.05
N MET A 161 -8.60 10.63 -14.55
CA MET A 161 -9.43 9.65 -13.86
C MET A 161 -8.65 8.39 -13.53
N VAL A 162 -8.06 7.74 -14.53
CA VAL A 162 -7.32 6.49 -14.32
C VAL A 162 -6.16 6.70 -13.34
N LEU A 163 -5.44 7.82 -13.45
CA LEU A 163 -4.37 8.18 -12.52
C LEU A 163 -4.91 8.37 -11.09
N LYS A 164 -5.92 9.23 -10.92
CA LYS A 164 -6.55 9.53 -9.64
C LYS A 164 -7.02 8.25 -8.95
N VAL A 165 -7.86 7.47 -9.64
CA VAL A 165 -8.49 6.28 -9.02
C VAL A 165 -7.48 5.16 -8.80
N GLY A 166 -6.49 5.01 -9.68
CA GLY A 166 -5.44 4.00 -9.52
C GLY A 166 -4.50 4.30 -8.35
N VAL A 167 -4.07 5.56 -8.21
CA VAL A 167 -3.21 5.97 -7.09
C VAL A 167 -3.99 5.93 -5.77
N SER A 168 -5.26 6.37 -5.75
CA SER A 168 -6.11 6.28 -4.57
C SER A 168 -6.36 4.83 -4.16
N ALA A 169 -6.77 3.97 -5.09
CA ALA A 169 -7.03 2.56 -4.82
C ALA A 169 -5.77 1.87 -4.28
N PHE A 170 -4.61 2.09 -4.91
CA PHE A 170 -3.36 1.53 -4.42
C PHE A 170 -3.00 2.05 -3.02
N SER A 171 -3.18 3.35 -2.76
CA SER A 171 -2.92 3.95 -1.44
C SER A 171 -3.78 3.30 -0.35
N GLU A 172 -5.07 3.11 -0.61
CA GLU A 172 -5.99 2.50 0.33
C GLU A 172 -5.64 1.03 0.60
N GLU A 173 -5.40 0.24 -0.45
CA GLU A 173 -4.99 -1.17 -0.29
C GLU A 173 -3.63 -1.31 0.41
N LEU A 174 -2.70 -0.39 0.13
CA LEU A 174 -1.39 -0.37 0.78
C LEU A 174 -1.52 -0.10 2.28
N VAL A 175 -2.31 0.89 2.67
CA VAL A 175 -2.52 1.24 4.09
C VAL A 175 -3.31 0.14 4.79
N THR A 176 -4.50 -0.16 4.30
CA THR A 176 -5.48 -0.95 5.05
C THR A 176 -5.25 -2.45 4.98
N ARG A 177 -4.75 -2.97 3.84
CA ARG A 177 -4.51 -4.41 3.67
C ARG A 177 -3.04 -4.72 3.92
N ALA A 178 -2.15 -4.19 3.09
CA ALA A 178 -0.73 -4.53 3.17
C ALA A 178 -0.07 -4.13 4.49
N TYR A 179 -0.27 -2.89 4.93
CA TYR A 179 0.39 -2.36 6.12
C TYR A 179 -0.34 -2.73 7.41
N LEU A 180 -1.60 -2.31 7.58
CA LEU A 180 -2.32 -2.48 8.85
C LEU A 180 -2.59 -3.94 9.20
N ILE A 181 -2.98 -4.81 8.25
CA ILE A 181 -3.18 -6.24 8.56
C ILE A 181 -1.86 -6.86 9.03
N THR A 182 -0.76 -6.63 8.31
CA THR A 182 0.55 -7.18 8.69
C THR A 182 1.01 -6.67 10.05
N ARG A 183 0.83 -5.37 10.35
CA ARG A 183 1.15 -4.83 11.68
C ARG A 183 0.24 -5.38 12.77
N PHE A 184 -1.05 -5.52 12.53
CA PHE A 184 -2.00 -6.02 13.53
C PHE A 184 -1.90 -7.53 13.75
N GLU A 185 -1.46 -8.32 12.78
CA GLU A 185 -1.15 -9.72 13.02
C GLU A 185 -0.04 -9.89 14.08
N SER A 186 1.01 -9.05 14.02
CA SER A 186 2.09 -9.10 15.00
C SER A 186 1.71 -8.47 16.34
N LEU A 187 1.04 -7.31 16.32
CA LEU A 187 0.65 -6.57 17.52
C LEU A 187 -0.47 -7.27 18.32
N LEU A 188 -1.51 -7.75 17.63
CA LEU A 188 -2.71 -8.31 18.27
C LEU A 188 -2.65 -9.83 18.39
N ARG A 189 -1.73 -10.48 17.70
CA ARG A 189 -1.59 -11.95 17.65
C ARG A 189 -2.89 -12.66 17.25
N SER A 190 -3.69 -12.01 16.40
CA SER A 190 -4.98 -12.51 15.93
C SER A 190 -5.23 -12.09 14.49
N ARG A 191 -5.29 -13.07 13.58
CA ARG A 191 -5.62 -12.83 12.15
C ARG A 191 -7.00 -12.21 11.98
N GLY A 192 -7.96 -12.63 12.81
CA GLY A 192 -9.32 -12.09 12.78
C GLY A 192 -9.36 -10.62 13.17
N ALA A 193 -8.70 -10.24 14.27
CA ALA A 193 -8.62 -8.84 14.69
C ALA A 193 -7.83 -7.98 13.68
N ALA A 194 -6.77 -8.56 13.10
CA ALA A 194 -5.96 -7.89 12.09
C ALA A 194 -6.72 -7.56 10.82
N VAL A 195 -7.78 -8.30 10.47
CA VAL A 195 -8.68 -7.99 9.35
C VAL A 195 -9.85 -7.12 9.79
N LEU A 196 -10.46 -7.41 10.94
CA LEU A 196 -11.66 -6.73 11.41
C LEU A 196 -11.41 -5.25 11.70
N LEU A 197 -10.28 -4.90 12.33
CA LEU A 197 -10.01 -3.50 12.67
C LEU A 197 -9.78 -2.62 11.44
N PRO A 198 -8.92 -2.98 10.46
CA PRO A 198 -8.78 -2.19 9.24
C PRO A 198 -10.06 -2.15 8.41
N ALA A 199 -10.86 -3.23 8.38
CA ALA A 199 -12.15 -3.23 7.70
C ALA A 199 -13.17 -2.28 8.35
N ALA A 200 -13.21 -2.25 9.69
CA ALA A 200 -14.06 -1.31 10.42
C ALA A 200 -13.63 0.15 10.17
N LEU A 201 -12.31 0.43 10.20
CA LEU A 201 -11.77 1.73 9.81
C LEU A 201 -12.19 2.08 8.37
N PHE A 202 -12.00 1.16 7.42
CA PHE A 202 -12.39 1.37 6.03
C PHE A 202 -13.88 1.73 5.87
N GLY A 203 -14.76 1.06 6.60
CA GLY A 203 -16.18 1.41 6.66
C GLY A 203 -16.44 2.82 7.18
N THR A 204 -15.71 3.29 8.21
CA THR A 204 -15.89 4.65 8.73
C THR A 204 -15.43 5.75 7.77
N TYR A 205 -14.49 5.46 6.85
CA TYR A 205 -14.08 6.43 5.81
C TYR A 205 -15.25 6.77 4.89
N HIS A 206 -16.18 5.81 4.75
CA HIS A 206 -17.37 5.90 3.94
C HIS A 206 -18.60 6.33 4.74
N GLY A 207 -18.40 6.86 5.95
CA GLY A 207 -19.47 7.38 6.81
C GLY A 207 -20.33 8.46 6.18
N TYR A 208 -19.79 9.20 5.21
CA TYR A 208 -20.52 10.20 4.42
C TYR A 208 -21.64 9.59 3.57
N GLN A 209 -21.61 8.27 3.32
CA GLN A 209 -22.66 7.52 2.63
C GLN A 209 -23.76 7.01 3.59
N GLY A 210 -23.72 7.43 4.86
CA GLY A 210 -24.62 6.95 5.89
C GLY A 210 -24.31 5.52 6.34
N VAL A 211 -25.16 4.99 7.23
CA VAL A 211 -24.92 3.71 7.91
C VAL A 211 -24.87 2.53 6.94
N ALA A 212 -25.73 2.52 5.92
CA ALA A 212 -25.75 1.46 4.91
C ALA A 212 -24.42 1.40 4.14
N GLY A 213 -23.90 2.55 3.69
CA GLY A 213 -22.60 2.64 3.06
C GLY A 213 -21.46 2.19 3.98
N MET A 214 -21.46 2.60 5.26
CA MET A 214 -20.47 2.14 6.23
C MET A 214 -20.44 0.61 6.36
N VAL A 215 -21.61 -0.02 6.45
CA VAL A 215 -21.74 -1.48 6.56
C VAL A 215 -21.30 -2.16 5.27
N PHE A 216 -21.70 -1.63 4.11
CA PHE A 216 -21.28 -2.13 2.80
C PHE A 216 -19.76 -2.12 2.66
N TRP A 217 -19.12 -0.96 2.88
CA TRP A 217 -17.68 -0.82 2.72
C TRP A 217 -16.89 -1.57 3.79
N MET A 218 -17.41 -1.69 5.02
CA MET A 218 -16.83 -2.60 6.00
C MET A 218 -16.83 -4.05 5.50
N ALA A 219 -17.92 -4.52 4.90
CA ALA A 219 -18.01 -5.87 4.34
C ALA A 219 -17.07 -6.08 3.15
N VAL A 220 -16.94 -5.11 2.25
CA VAL A 220 -15.93 -5.10 1.18
C VAL A 220 -14.51 -5.12 1.76
N GLY A 221 -14.27 -4.33 2.81
CA GLY A 221 -13.01 -4.32 3.56
C GLY A 221 -12.66 -5.68 4.14
N LEU A 222 -13.64 -6.39 4.71
CA LEU A 222 -13.48 -7.77 5.18
C LEU A 222 -13.15 -8.72 4.03
N MET A 223 -13.88 -8.64 2.92
CA MET A 223 -13.64 -9.47 1.73
C MET A 223 -12.21 -9.31 1.20
N TYR A 224 -11.76 -8.08 1.02
CA TYR A 224 -10.41 -7.78 0.54
C TYR A 224 -9.35 -8.11 1.60
N GLY A 225 -9.61 -7.87 2.89
CA GLY A 225 -8.70 -8.24 3.97
C GLY A 225 -8.50 -9.76 4.07
N MET A 226 -9.56 -10.54 3.92
CA MET A 226 -9.49 -12.00 3.84
C MET A 226 -8.74 -12.46 2.58
N ALA A 227 -8.99 -11.84 1.42
CA ALA A 227 -8.23 -12.10 0.21
C ALA A 227 -6.73 -11.81 0.41
N PHE A 228 -6.37 -10.72 1.07
CA PHE A 228 -4.98 -10.40 1.40
C PHE A 228 -4.35 -11.46 2.32
N LEU A 229 -5.05 -11.93 3.34
CA LEU A 229 -4.54 -12.99 4.24
C LEU A 229 -4.24 -14.30 3.51
N LEU A 230 -5.00 -14.62 2.47
CA LEU A 230 -4.85 -15.83 1.66
C LEU A 230 -3.76 -15.68 0.60
N LEU A 231 -3.76 -14.55 -0.11
CA LEU A 231 -2.87 -14.31 -1.25
C LEU A 231 -1.50 -13.77 -0.83
N ARG A 232 -1.46 -12.96 0.23
CA ARG A 232 -0.30 -12.14 0.65
C ARG A 232 0.33 -11.37 -0.51
N ARG A 233 -0.52 -10.73 -1.31
CA ARG A 233 -0.13 -9.93 -2.48
C ARG A 233 -1.05 -8.73 -2.57
N ILE A 234 -0.50 -7.54 -2.81
CA ILE A 234 -1.28 -6.31 -2.94
C ILE A 234 -1.89 -6.13 -4.34
N TRP A 235 -1.20 -6.60 -5.39
CA TRP A 235 -1.56 -6.31 -6.77
C TRP A 235 -2.97 -6.74 -7.20
N PRO A 236 -3.46 -7.95 -6.87
CA PRO A 236 -4.81 -8.35 -7.26
C PRO A 236 -5.87 -7.41 -6.67
N LEU A 237 -5.68 -6.99 -5.41
CA LEU A 237 -6.60 -6.12 -4.69
C LEU A 237 -6.58 -4.71 -5.29
N ALA A 238 -5.38 -4.15 -5.51
CA ALA A 238 -5.23 -2.83 -6.11
C ALA A 238 -5.82 -2.76 -7.53
N ILE A 239 -5.64 -3.83 -8.33
CA ILE A 239 -6.24 -3.95 -9.67
C ILE A 239 -7.76 -4.00 -9.56
N ALA A 240 -8.31 -4.90 -8.72
CA ALA A 240 -9.76 -5.04 -8.54
C ALA A 240 -10.41 -3.73 -8.10
N HIS A 241 -9.80 -3.05 -7.12
CA HIS A 241 -10.26 -1.77 -6.59
C HIS A 241 -10.18 -0.67 -7.66
N THR A 242 -9.06 -0.55 -8.37
CA THR A 242 -8.92 0.42 -9.47
C THR A 242 -9.99 0.22 -10.54
N LEU A 243 -10.19 -1.02 -10.98
CA LEU A 243 -11.19 -1.35 -11.99
C LEU A 243 -12.62 -1.07 -11.51
N TYR A 244 -12.91 -1.34 -10.24
CA TYR A 244 -14.20 -1.01 -9.63
C TYR A 244 -14.43 0.51 -9.67
N ASN A 245 -13.44 1.31 -9.27
CA ASN A 245 -13.54 2.77 -9.27
C ASN A 245 -13.70 3.35 -10.69
N ILE A 246 -13.01 2.76 -11.68
CA ILE A 246 -13.19 3.12 -13.10
C ILE A 246 -14.62 2.78 -13.54
N TRP A 247 -15.07 1.55 -13.31
CA TRP A 247 -16.42 1.13 -13.68
C TRP A 247 -17.48 2.03 -13.06
N TRP A 248 -17.33 2.33 -11.78
CA TRP A 248 -18.23 3.21 -11.04
C TRP A 248 -18.30 4.60 -11.65
N GLN A 249 -17.17 5.27 -11.93
CA GLN A 249 -17.16 6.60 -12.54
C GLN A 249 -17.69 6.64 -13.99
N LEU A 250 -17.69 5.51 -14.70
CA LEU A 250 -18.23 5.42 -16.06
C LEU A 250 -19.71 5.04 -16.10
N ALA A 251 -20.22 4.38 -15.06
CA ALA A 251 -21.58 3.84 -15.00
C ALA A 251 -22.57 4.76 -14.28
N THR A 252 -22.07 5.67 -13.44
CA THR A 252 -22.84 6.81 -12.93
C THR A 252 -22.77 7.91 -13.95
#